data_AF-I4YSE5-F1
#
_entry.id   AF-I4YSE5-F1
#
_cell.length_a   1.000
_cell.length_b   1.000
_cell.length_c   1.000
_cell.angle_alpha   90.00
_cell.angle_beta   90.00
_cell.angle_gamma   90.00
#
_symmetry.space_group_name_H-M   'P 1'
#
loop_
_entity.id
_entity.type
_entity.pdbx_description
1 polymer ?
#
loop_
_entity_poly.entity_id
_entity_poly.type
_entity_poly.pdbx_seq_one_letter_code
_entity_poly.pdbx_strand_id
1 'polypeptide(L)' 'MHVFGAFELDITPGTPDKPASIRVALLRYTRGEDGRLFITPDCATLEELEGQINSLQDELDEIRERARRAFQAT' A
#
# COMPACT_ATOMS: atom_id res chain seq x y z
N MET A 1 7.77 3.72 -10.13
CA MET A 1 6.83 3.83 -8.99
C MET A 1 5.49 3.29 -9.44
N HIS A 2 4.80 2.50 -8.61
CA HIS A 2 3.49 1.92 -8.95
C HIS A 2 2.47 2.34 -7.91
N VAL A 3 1.42 3.04 -8.34
CA VAL A 3 0.36 3.59 -7.49
C VAL A 3 -0.81 2.62 -7.44
N PHE A 4 -1.34 2.37 -6.25
CA PHE A 4 -2.51 1.54 -5.98
C PHE A 4 -3.41 2.30 -5.03
N GLY A 5 -4.51 2.89 -5.50
CA GLY A 5 -5.48 3.59 -4.64
C GLY A 5 -4.88 4.40 -3.48
N ALA A 6 -4.84 3.80 -2.28
CA ALA A 6 -4.30 4.42 -1.06
C ALA A 6 -2.77 4.35 -0.89
N PHE A 7 -2.12 3.41 -1.54
CA PHE A 7 -0.71 3.07 -1.38
C PHE A 7 0.12 3.33 -2.64
N GLU A 8 1.43 3.45 -2.46
CA GLU A 8 2.39 3.43 -3.55
C GLU A 8 3.55 2.50 -3.22
N LEU A 9 3.93 1.68 -4.20
CA LEU A 9 5.08 0.81 -4.10
C LEU A 9 6.31 1.48 -4.71
N ASP A 10 7.28 1.77 -3.85
CA ASP A 10 8.60 2.26 -4.20
C ASP A 10 9.59 1.08 -4.17
N ILE A 11 10.16 0.77 -5.33
CA ILE A 11 11.09 -0.35 -5.53
C ILE A 11 12.42 0.24 -5.96
N THR A 12 13.45 0.00 -5.15
CA THR A 12 14.84 0.24 -5.52
C THR A 12 15.46 -1.11 -5.90
N PRO A 13 15.78 -1.36 -7.18
CA PRO A 13 16.44 -2.59 -7.60
C PRO A 13 17.79 -2.78 -6.89
N GLY A 14 18.18 -4.04 -6.73
CA GLY A 14 19.50 -4.37 -6.20
C GLY A 14 20.60 -4.02 -7.20
N THR A 15 21.77 -3.72 -6.68
CA THR A 15 23.04 -3.70 -7.42
C THR A 15 23.97 -4.77 -6.84
N PRO A 16 25.09 -5.12 -7.49
CA PRO A 16 26.05 -6.08 -6.92
C PRO A 16 26.51 -5.74 -5.49
N ASP A 17 26.50 -4.45 -5.13
CA ASP A 17 26.97 -3.96 -3.84
C ASP A 17 25.82 -3.61 -2.85
N LYS A 18 24.56 -3.63 -3.30
CA LYS A 18 23.40 -3.25 -2.48
C LYS A 18 22.19 -4.13 -2.78
N PRO A 19 21.57 -4.77 -1.77
CA PRO A 19 20.36 -5.56 -2.01
C PRO A 19 19.22 -4.68 -2.50
N ALA A 20 18.27 -5.29 -3.22
CA ALA A 20 17.02 -4.63 -3.56
C ALA A 20 16.30 -4.19 -2.28
N SER A 21 15.64 -3.03 -2.32
CA SER A 21 14.86 -2.52 -1.20
C SER A 21 13.48 -2.08 -1.68
N ILE A 22 12.48 -2.31 -0.85
CA ILE A 22 11.08 -2.02 -1.17
C ILE A 22 10.47 -1.26 0.00
N ARG A 23 9.72 -0.20 -0.32
CA ARG A 23 8.94 0.58 0.63
C ARG A 23 7.54 0.77 0.10
N VAL A 24 6.57 0.84 1.01
CA VAL A 24 5.18 1.20 0.68
C VAL A 24 4.92 2.57 1.27
N ALA A 25 4.59 3.55 0.44
CA ALA A 25 4.16 4.87 0.87
C ALA A 25 2.63 4.92 0.99
N LEU A 26 2.13 5.74 1.92
CA LEU A 26 0.71 6.05 2.06
C LEU A 26 0.41 7.35 1.31
N LEU A 27 -0.37 7.27 0.24
CA LEU A 27 -0.70 8.41 -0.63
C LEU A 27 -2.04 9.05 -0.30
N ARG A 28 -3.04 8.25 0.09
CA ARG A 28 -4.35 8.76 0.48
C ARG A 28 -4.68 8.34 1.89
N TYR A 29 -5.01 9.33 2.69
CA TYR A 29 -5.45 9.15 4.06
C TYR A 29 -6.29 10.36 4.49
N THR A 30 -7.18 10.13 5.44
CA THR A 30 -7.85 11.18 6.18
C THR A 30 -7.09 11.39 7.49
N ARG A 31 -6.92 12.63 7.93
CA ARG A 31 -6.28 12.95 9.20
C ARG A 31 -7.36 13.30 10.22
N GLY A 32 -7.41 12.55 11.32
CA GLY A 32 -8.26 12.86 12.46
C GLY A 32 -7.75 14.05 13.26
N GLU A 33 -8.62 14.60 14.10
CA GLU A 33 -8.29 15.73 14.99
C GLU A 33 -7.19 15.38 16.00
N ASP A 34 -7.09 14.11 16.39
CA ASP A 34 -6.03 13.58 17.27
C ASP A 34 -4.71 13.32 16.54
N GLY A 35 -4.65 13.65 15.24
CA GLY A 35 -3.49 13.47 14.39
C GLY A 35 -3.32 12.06 13.83
N ARG A 36 -4.22 11.11 14.13
CA ARG A 36 -4.20 9.78 13.52
C ARG A 36 -4.51 9.86 12.03
N LEU A 37 -3.88 8.98 11.26
CA LEU A 37 -4.14 8.83 9.83
C LEU A 37 -5.04 7.61 9.61
N PHE A 38 -6.13 7.82 8.89
CA PHE A 38 -7.10 6.80 8.52
C PHE A 38 -6.95 6.52 7.03
N ILE A 39 -6.77 5.24 6.69
CA ILE A 39 -6.62 4.79 5.31
C ILE A 39 -7.96 4.63 4.60
N THR A 40 -9.06 4.60 5.36
CA THR A 40 -10.44 4.61 4.85
C THR A 40 -11.04 6.01 5.02
N PRO A 41 -12.04 6.37 4.20
CA PRO A 41 -12.93 7.48 4.53
C PRO A 41 -13.81 7.14 5.76
N ASP A 42 -14.55 8.14 6.24
CA ASP A 42 -15.61 7.91 7.22
C ASP A 42 -16.69 7.00 6.60
N CYS A 43 -16.92 5.87 7.24
CA CYS A 43 -17.95 4.90 6.83
C CYS A 43 -19.16 5.05 7.76
N ALA A 44 -20.36 5.23 7.21
CA ALA A 44 -21.59 5.38 7.99
C ALA A 44 -22.25 4.03 8.30
N THR A 45 -21.88 2.99 7.56
CA THR A 45 -22.42 1.63 7.71
C THR A 45 -21.31 0.57 7.78
N LEU A 46 -21.65 -0.60 8.31
CA LEU A 46 -20.74 -1.74 8.35
C LEU A 46 -20.40 -2.22 6.93
N GLU A 47 -21.38 -2.27 6.03
CA GLU A 47 -21.19 -2.70 4.63
C GLU A 47 -20.17 -1.82 3.90
N GLU A 48 -20.24 -0.49 4.09
CA GLU A 48 -19.24 0.43 3.53
C GLU A 48 -17.84 0.14 4.09
N LEU A 49 -17.70 -0.06 5.40
CA LEU A 49 -16.42 -0.37 6.02
C LEU A 49 -15.84 -1.69 5.49
N GLU A 50 -16.67 -2.74 5.40
CA GLU A 50 -16.26 -4.03 4.86
C GLU A 50 -15.83 -3.91 3.39
N GLY A 51 -16.54 -3.14 2.57
CA GLY A 51 -16.15 -2.84 1.19
C GLY A 51 -14.81 -2.11 1.08
N GLN A 52 -14.56 -1.13 1.96
CA GLN A 52 -13.26 -0.44 2.01
C GLN A 52 -12.13 -1.40 2.43
N ILE A 53 -12.37 -2.25 3.43
CA ILE A 53 -11.38 -3.24 3.89
C ILE A 53 -11.03 -4.23 2.78
N ASN A 54 -12.03 -4.76 2.07
CA ASN A 54 -11.80 -5.69 0.96
C ASN A 54 -10.96 -5.03 -0.15
N SER A 55 -11.28 -3.78 -0.51
CA SER A 55 -10.51 -3.03 -1.50
C SER A 55 -9.06 -2.83 -1.07
N LEU A 56 -8.82 -2.51 0.20
CA LEU A 56 -7.46 -2.37 0.76
C LEU A 56 -6.71 -3.71 0.76
N GLN A 57 -7.39 -4.82 1.03
CA GLN A 57 -6.79 -6.15 0.97
C GLN A 57 -6.36 -6.49 -0.46
N ASP A 58 -7.19 -6.22 -1.46
CA ASP A 58 -6.86 -6.42 -2.87
C ASP A 58 -5.63 -5.59 -3.28
N GLU A 59 -5.56 -4.32 -2.86
CA GLU A 59 -4.40 -3.45 -3.12
C GLU A 59 -3.11 -3.99 -2.48
N LEU A 60 -3.18 -4.43 -1.21
CA LEU A 60 -2.04 -4.99 -0.49
C LEU A 60 -1.57 -6.32 -1.10
N ASP A 61 -2.50 -7.14 -1.58
CA ASP A 61 -2.20 -8.39 -2.25
C ASP A 61 -1.46 -8.14 -3.58
N GLU A 62 -1.90 -7.16 -4.37
CA GLU A 62 -1.20 -6.77 -5.60
C GLU A 62 0.20 -6.20 -5.32
N ILE A 63 0.34 -5.36 -4.27
CA ILE A 63 1.63 -4.87 -3.79
C ILE A 63 2.56 -6.02 -3.41
N ARG A 64 2.06 -7.01 -2.66
CA ARG A 64 2.81 -8.19 -2.24
C ARG A 64 3.30 -9.00 -3.45
N GLU A 65 2.46 -9.18 -4.46
CA GLU A 65 2.85 -9.85 -5.69
C GLU A 65 3.95 -9.10 -6.46
N ARG A 66 3.80 -7.78 -6.63
CA ARG A 66 4.81 -6.96 -7.32
C ARG A 66 6.14 -6.96 -6.55
N ALA A 67 6.08 -6.82 -5.24
CA ALA A 67 7.25 -6.88 -4.38
C ALA A 67 7.98 -8.23 -4.50
N ARG A 68 7.23 -9.35 -4.48
CA ARG A 68 7.79 -10.68 -4.68
C ARG A 68 8.50 -10.81 -6.03
N ARG A 69 7.90 -10.33 -7.11
CA ARG A 69 8.52 -10.36 -8.45
C ARG A 69 9.81 -9.54 -8.49
N ALA A 70 9.85 -8.38 -7.83
CA ALA A 70 11.05 -7.55 -7.77
C ALA A 70 12.22 -8.25 -7.07
N PHE A 71 11.97 -8.95 -5.95
CA PHE A 71 13.00 -9.72 -5.26
C PHE A 71 13.44 -10.98 -6.03
N GLN A 72 12.57 -11.58 -6.85
CA GLN A 72 12.90 -12.76 -7.66
C GLN A 72 13.64 -12.41 -8.96
N ALA A 73 13.52 -11.17 -9.44
CA ALA A 73 14.20 -10.69 -10.63
C ALA A 73 15.62 -10.15 -10.35
N THR A 74 16.09 -10.25 -9.10
CA THR A 74 17.42 -9.80 -8.65
C THR A 74 18.40 -10.97 -8.59
#